data_AF-A0AA39H3H3-F1
#
_entry.id   AF-A0AA39H3H3-F1
#
_cell.length_a   1.000
_cell.length_b   1.000
_cell.length_c   1.000
_cell.angle_alpha   90.00
_cell.angle_beta   90.00
_cell.angle_gamma   90.00
#
_symmetry.space_group_name_H-M   'P 1'
#
loop_
_entity.id
_entity.type
_entity.pdbx_description
1 polymer ?
#
loop_
_entity_poly.entity_id
_entity_poly.type
_entity_poly.pdbx_seq_one_letter_code
_entity_poly.pdbx_strand_id
1 'polypeptide(L)'
;MALRLAPSLFQKIPPPIGLAPVPTAATTMSDTTPLDFHYSEQIFDEQARSLISMCAERDIVLLKDIAQRLGLSVGEELEDTIMKVILANAIKAKIDERAGNLHVYWYFQLAFGDEQWKLLSRSIDVLLGRLAKSSEYVQDCIKQRHQPWQKSDAYNDMDNEAIEGEDLNEEDEDAEEVSQD
;
A
#
# COMPACT_ATOMS: atom_id res chain seq x y z
N MET A 1 -17.40 5.92 20.95
CA MET A 1 -17.20 4.77 20.05
C MET A 1 -15.90 4.97 19.30
N ALA A 2 -14.85 4.24 19.68
CA ALA A 2 -13.51 4.39 19.13
C ALA A 2 -13.32 3.44 17.93
N LEU A 3 -13.07 3.99 16.74
CA LEU A 3 -12.70 3.23 15.55
C LEU A 3 -11.20 2.93 15.62
N ARG A 4 -10.86 1.66 15.82
CA ARG A 4 -9.49 1.14 15.68
C ARG A 4 -9.17 1.01 14.18
N LEU A 5 -8.26 1.85 13.70
CA LEU A 5 -7.63 1.75 12.38
C LEU A 5 -6.63 0.59 12.39
N ALA A 6 -6.69 -0.25 11.35
CA ALA A 6 -5.76 -1.35 11.13
C ALA A 6 -4.35 -0.83 10.73
N PRO A 7 -3.28 -1.55 11.09
CA PRO A 7 -1.92 -1.17 10.73
C PRO A 7 -1.66 -1.37 9.23
N SER A 8 -1.05 -0.36 8.65
CA SER A 8 -0.64 -0.25 7.26
C SER A 8 0.46 -1.25 6.90
N LEU A 9 0.21 -2.04 5.84
CA LEU A 9 1.23 -2.77 5.10
C LEU A 9 2.04 -1.77 4.24
N PHE A 10 2.95 -1.03 4.88
CA PHE A 10 4.03 -0.34 4.18
C PHE A 10 5.10 -1.37 3.81
N GLN A 11 5.01 -1.95 2.62
CA GLN A 11 6.18 -2.53 1.97
C GLN A 11 7.12 -1.37 1.57
N LYS A 12 8.26 -1.34 2.25
CA LYS A 12 9.35 -0.39 2.09
C LYS A 12 10.00 -0.60 0.71
N ILE A 13 9.71 0.30 -0.23
CA ILE A 13 10.41 0.40 -1.52
C ILE A 13 11.83 0.93 -1.24
N PRO A 14 12.91 0.26 -1.66
CA PRO A 14 14.26 0.81 -1.54
C PRO A 14 14.45 2.00 -2.52
N PRO A 15 15.22 3.03 -2.15
CA PRO A 15 15.41 4.20 -3.00
C PRO A 15 16.24 3.89 -4.25
N PRO A 16 16.09 4.67 -5.35
CA PRO A 16 16.93 4.55 -6.52
C PRO A 16 18.36 5.01 -6.19
N ILE A 17 19.34 4.15 -6.48
CA ILE A 17 20.77 4.44 -6.31
C ILE A 17 21.15 5.50 -7.35
N GLY A 18 21.68 6.63 -6.86
CA GLY A 18 22.18 7.73 -7.68
C GLY A 18 23.35 7.31 -8.55
N LEU A 19 23.27 7.65 -9.82
CA LEU A 19 24.37 7.62 -10.77
C LEU A 19 25.48 8.59 -10.31
N ALA A 20 26.64 8.06 -9.97
CA ALA A 20 27.88 8.81 -9.84
C ALA A 20 28.91 8.29 -10.86
N PRO A 21 29.81 9.15 -11.37
CA PRO A 21 30.56 8.91 -12.61
C PRO A 21 31.75 7.97 -12.44
N VAL A 22 32.07 7.33 -13.56
CA VAL A 22 33.17 6.40 -13.83
C VAL A 22 34.55 7.01 -13.52
N PRO A 23 35.44 6.27 -12.84
CA PRO A 23 36.86 6.39 -13.06
C PRO A 23 37.43 5.16 -13.77
N THR A 24 38.03 5.42 -14.93
CA THR A 24 38.87 4.50 -15.70
C THR A 24 40.16 4.24 -14.92
N ALA A 25 40.36 2.99 -14.48
CA ALA A 25 41.69 2.47 -14.17
C ALA A 25 41.73 0.98 -14.50
N ALA A 26 42.51 0.64 -15.53
CA ALA A 26 42.82 -0.72 -15.91
C ALA A 26 43.63 -1.39 -14.79
N THR A 27 43.17 -2.53 -14.29
CA THR A 27 43.99 -3.47 -13.51
C THR A 27 43.51 -4.88 -13.82
N THR A 28 44.42 -5.64 -14.39
CA THR A 28 44.31 -7.06 -14.76
C THR A 28 44.25 -7.94 -13.51
N MET A 29 43.61 -9.10 -13.65
CA MET A 29 43.50 -10.23 -12.69
C MET A 29 42.37 -10.13 -11.66
N SER A 30 41.26 -10.81 -11.92
CA SER A 30 41.13 -12.24 -11.59
C SER A 30 39.78 -12.74 -12.08
N ASP A 31 39.85 -13.93 -12.66
CA ASP A 31 38.78 -14.89 -12.95
C ASP A 31 37.53 -14.67 -12.08
N THR A 32 36.56 -13.92 -12.59
CA THR A 32 35.18 -13.97 -12.11
C THR A 32 34.48 -14.92 -13.03
N THR A 33 34.52 -16.19 -12.63
CA THR A 33 33.59 -17.19 -13.12
C THR A 33 32.20 -16.56 -13.15
N PRO A 34 31.43 -16.73 -14.24
CA PRO A 34 30.00 -16.47 -14.19
C PRO A 34 29.47 -17.19 -12.96
N LEU A 35 28.71 -16.50 -12.11
CA LEU A 35 27.84 -17.16 -11.14
C LEU A 35 26.90 -18.02 -11.98
N ASP A 36 27.33 -19.24 -12.26
CA ASP A 36 26.54 -20.27 -12.89
C ASP A 36 25.33 -20.42 -11.97
N PHE A 37 24.21 -19.86 -12.40
CA PHE A 37 22.88 -20.21 -11.93
C PHE A 37 22.59 -21.65 -12.35
N HIS A 38 23.43 -22.59 -11.93
CA HIS A 38 23.16 -24.01 -11.91
C HIS A 38 22.17 -24.26 -10.75
N TYR A 39 20.96 -23.68 -10.88
CA TYR A 39 19.76 -24.06 -10.14
C TYR A 39 19.36 -25.46 -10.63
N SER A 40 20.13 -26.46 -10.20
CA SER A 40 19.82 -27.84 -10.49
C SER A 40 18.62 -28.26 -9.66
N GLU A 41 17.64 -28.92 -10.29
CA GLU A 41 16.55 -29.65 -9.62
C GLU A 41 17.04 -30.62 -8.52
N GLN A 42 18.35 -30.85 -8.44
CA GLN A 42 19.04 -31.69 -7.46
C GLN A 42 19.11 -31.07 -6.05
N ILE A 43 18.92 -29.75 -5.90
CA ILE A 43 18.97 -29.08 -4.58
C ILE A 43 17.65 -29.27 -3.79
N PHE A 44 16.54 -29.45 -4.50
CA PHE A 44 15.26 -29.77 -3.87
C PHE A 44 15.18 -31.27 -3.69
N ASP A 45 15.71 -31.78 -2.59
CA ASP A 45 15.32 -33.08 -2.09
C ASP A 45 13.85 -33.05 -1.60
N GLU A 46 13.33 -34.21 -1.22
CA GLU A 46 11.96 -34.33 -0.72
C GLU A 46 11.72 -33.45 0.53
N GLN A 47 12.75 -33.30 1.38
CA GLN A 47 12.67 -32.49 2.60
C GLN A 47 12.52 -31.00 2.28
N ALA A 48 13.32 -30.48 1.36
CA ALA A 48 13.24 -29.09 0.93
C ALA A 48 11.89 -28.77 0.28
N ARG A 49 11.35 -29.67 -0.57
CA ARG A 49 10.01 -29.50 -1.15
C ARG A 49 8.91 -29.49 -0.08
N SER A 50 9.00 -30.39 0.89
CA SER A 50 8.04 -30.48 1.99
C SER A 50 8.08 -29.22 2.87
N LEU A 51 9.27 -28.71 3.19
CA LEU A 51 9.45 -27.48 3.94
C LEU A 51 8.84 -26.26 3.20
N ILE A 52 9.09 -26.14 1.90
CA ILE A 52 8.52 -25.05 1.09
C ILE A 52 7.00 -25.13 1.04
N SER A 53 6.44 -26.33 0.90
CA SER A 53 4.98 -26.53 0.95
C SER A 53 4.40 -26.07 2.29
N MET A 54 5.07 -26.36 3.41
CA MET A 54 4.62 -25.88 4.73
C MET A 54 4.68 -24.36 4.85
N CYS A 55 5.76 -23.76 4.35
CA CYS A 55 5.93 -22.30 4.30
C CYS A 55 4.90 -21.61 3.39
N ALA A 56 4.33 -22.31 2.41
CA ALA A 56 3.27 -21.78 1.55
C ALA A 56 1.90 -21.71 2.25
N GLU A 57 1.68 -22.56 3.25
CA GLU A 57 0.40 -22.63 3.96
C GLU A 57 0.29 -21.60 5.11
N ARG A 58 1.42 -21.24 5.75
CA ARG A 58 1.43 -20.41 6.96
C ARG A 58 2.69 -19.54 7.06
N ASP A 59 2.52 -18.29 7.48
CA ASP A 59 3.63 -17.34 7.70
C ASP A 59 4.43 -17.63 8.98
N ILE A 60 3.86 -18.37 9.93
CA ILE A 60 4.52 -18.77 11.18
C ILE A 60 4.36 -20.28 11.33
N VAL A 61 5.48 -20.99 11.43
CA VAL A 61 5.53 -22.45 11.50
C VAL A 61 6.34 -22.89 12.70
N LEU A 62 5.80 -23.79 13.52
CA LEU A 62 6.52 -24.34 14.69
C LEU A 62 7.67 -25.24 14.22
N LEU A 63 8.86 -25.09 14.81
CA LEU A 63 10.01 -25.94 14.49
C LEU A 63 9.73 -27.42 14.79
N LYS A 64 8.89 -27.72 15.79
CA LYS A 64 8.43 -29.08 16.09
C LYS A 64 7.60 -29.69 14.97
N ASP A 65 6.72 -28.90 14.36
CA ASP A 65 5.86 -29.35 13.26
C ASP A 65 6.70 -29.62 12.01
N ILE A 66 7.73 -28.78 11.77
CA ILE A 66 8.70 -28.99 10.70
C ILE A 66 9.47 -30.28 10.94
N ALA A 67 10.03 -30.45 12.13
CA ALA A 67 10.78 -31.65 12.50
C ALA A 67 9.95 -32.93 12.29
N GLN A 68 8.71 -32.93 12.77
CA GLN A 68 7.79 -34.05 12.61
C GLN A 68 7.50 -34.36 11.13
N ARG A 69 7.28 -33.32 10.32
CA ARG A 69 6.94 -33.49 8.91
C ARG A 69 8.14 -33.91 8.05
N LEU A 70 9.34 -33.49 8.43
CA LEU A 70 10.58 -33.86 7.75
C LEU A 70 11.20 -35.17 8.29
N GLY A 71 10.64 -35.73 9.36
CA GLY A 71 11.19 -36.92 10.03
C GLY A 71 12.52 -36.66 10.73
N LEU A 72 12.79 -35.41 11.11
CA LEU A 72 14.04 -34.97 11.73
C LEU A 72 13.87 -34.75 13.23
N SER A 73 14.99 -34.76 13.95
CA SER A 73 15.01 -34.35 15.36
C SER A 73 15.04 -32.82 15.46
N VAL A 74 14.44 -32.27 16.53
CA VAL A 74 14.53 -30.83 16.80
C VAL A 74 15.94 -30.54 17.32
N GLY A 75 16.74 -29.82 16.54
CA GLY A 75 18.12 -29.48 16.86
C GLY A 75 18.91 -29.04 15.63
N GLU A 76 20.23 -29.22 15.68
CA GLU A 76 21.18 -28.78 14.64
C GLU A 76 20.83 -29.30 13.24
N GLU A 77 20.42 -30.57 13.12
CA GLU A 77 20.07 -31.19 11.85
C GLU A 77 18.87 -30.51 11.14
N LEU A 78 17.88 -30.09 11.93
CA LEU A 78 16.72 -29.34 11.42
C LEU A 78 17.14 -27.93 10.98
N GLU A 79 17.94 -27.25 11.79
CA GLU A 79 18.42 -25.90 11.51
C GLU A 79 19.29 -25.88 10.26
N ASP A 80 20.18 -26.85 10.10
CA ASP A 80 20.99 -27.04 8.89
C ASP A 80 20.12 -27.23 7.64
N THR A 81 19.05 -28.02 7.77
CA THR A 81 18.11 -28.25 6.67
C THR A 81 17.38 -26.96 6.30
N ILE A 82 16.87 -26.23 7.30
CA ILE A 82 16.23 -24.92 7.07
C ILE A 82 17.22 -23.93 6.45
N MET A 83 18.46 -23.89 6.95
CA MET A 83 19.51 -23.02 6.44
C MET A 83 19.89 -23.33 5.01
N LYS A 84 20.00 -24.62 4.63
CA LYS A 84 20.21 -25.01 3.23
C LYS A 84 19.13 -24.45 2.30
N VAL A 85 17.87 -24.52 2.71
CA VAL A 85 16.74 -24.03 1.92
C VAL A 85 16.71 -22.49 1.86
N ILE A 86 17.10 -21.80 2.94
CA ILE A 86 17.28 -20.33 2.94
C ILE A 86 18.44 -19.92 2.02
N LEU A 87 19.58 -20.60 2.11
CA LEU A 87 20.77 -20.30 1.31
C LEU A 87 20.55 -20.60 -0.18
N ALA A 88 19.73 -21.60 -0.50
CA ALA A 88 19.27 -21.87 -1.86
C ALA A 88 18.28 -20.81 -2.40
N ASN A 89 17.99 -19.74 -1.64
CA ASN A 89 16.99 -18.72 -1.94
C ASN A 89 15.60 -19.32 -2.23
N ALA A 90 15.29 -20.48 -1.66
CA ALA A 90 14.00 -21.13 -1.83
C ALA A 90 12.96 -20.61 -0.85
N ILE A 91 13.40 -20.12 0.32
CA ILE A 91 12.55 -19.36 1.25
C ILE A 91 13.33 -18.17 1.81
N LYS A 92 12.62 -17.13 2.23
CA LYS A 92 13.16 -16.08 3.10
C LYS A 92 12.44 -16.18 4.42
N ALA A 93 13.15 -16.59 5.46
CA ALA A 93 12.59 -16.79 6.78
C ALA A 93 13.59 -16.41 7.87
N LYS A 94 13.09 -16.21 9.09
CA LYS A 94 13.89 -16.00 10.29
C LYS A 94 13.49 -17.03 11.35
N ILE A 95 14.48 -17.72 11.89
CA ILE A 95 14.29 -18.65 13.00
C ILE A 95 14.25 -17.83 14.31
N ASP A 96 13.24 -18.12 15.14
CA ASP A 96 13.16 -17.70 16.53
C ASP A 96 13.32 -18.95 17.41
N GLU A 97 14.56 -19.23 17.81
CA GLU A 97 14.91 -20.38 18.65
C GLU A 97 14.21 -20.32 20.01
N ARG A 98 14.03 -19.11 20.57
CA ARG A 98 13.44 -18.93 21.90
C ARG A 98 11.94 -19.27 21.89
N ALA A 99 11.24 -18.86 20.83
CA ALA A 99 9.84 -19.19 20.65
C ALA A 99 9.63 -20.57 20.00
N GLY A 100 10.66 -21.14 19.38
CA GLY A 100 10.59 -22.38 18.62
C GLY A 100 9.81 -22.23 17.31
N ASN A 101 9.89 -21.06 16.66
CA ASN A 101 9.11 -20.71 15.47
C ASN A 101 10.00 -20.31 14.29
N LEU A 102 9.52 -20.61 13.09
CA LEU A 102 10.04 -20.10 11.83
C LEU A 102 9.07 -19.03 11.29
N HIS A 103 9.56 -17.80 11.17
CA HIS A 103 8.83 -16.69 10.56
C HIS A 103 9.17 -16.60 9.08
N VAL A 104 8.20 -16.85 8.21
CA VAL A 104 8.35 -16.87 6.76
C VAL A 104 7.90 -15.53 6.18
N TYR A 105 8.74 -14.92 5.36
CA TYR A 105 8.44 -13.66 4.65
C TYR A 105 8.19 -13.88 3.16
N TRP A 106 8.77 -14.95 2.61
CA TRP A 106 8.68 -15.28 1.21
C TRP A 106 9.05 -16.76 1.01
N TYR A 107 8.47 -17.39 -0.01
CA TYR A 107 8.79 -18.74 -0.43
C TYR A 107 8.77 -18.84 -1.96
N PHE A 108 9.56 -19.77 -2.48
CA PHE A 108 9.59 -20.13 -3.89
C PHE A 108 8.44 -21.09 -4.18
N GLN A 109 7.59 -20.75 -5.14
CA GLN A 109 6.46 -21.61 -5.49
C GLN A 109 6.90 -22.67 -6.52
N LEU A 110 7.10 -23.91 -6.07
CA LEU A 110 7.62 -25.04 -6.85
C LEU A 110 6.77 -25.39 -8.09
N ALA A 111 5.47 -25.09 -8.07
CA ALA A 111 4.58 -25.34 -9.20
C ALA A 111 3.63 -24.16 -9.39
N PHE A 112 3.66 -23.58 -10.59
CA PHE A 112 2.75 -22.52 -11.02
C PHE A 112 1.66 -23.16 -11.89
N GLY A 113 0.52 -23.49 -11.28
CA GLY A 113 -0.63 -24.12 -11.94
C GLY A 113 -1.75 -23.14 -12.26
N ASP A 114 -2.86 -23.68 -12.75
CA ASP A 114 -4.03 -22.90 -13.18
C ASP A 114 -4.63 -22.05 -12.06
N GLU A 115 -4.63 -22.54 -10.82
CA GLU A 115 -5.14 -21.80 -9.67
C GLU A 115 -4.26 -20.58 -9.34
N GLN A 116 -2.93 -20.72 -9.50
CA GLN A 116 -1.99 -19.60 -9.34
C GLN A 116 -2.20 -18.56 -10.44
N TRP A 117 -2.44 -18.99 -11.69
CA TRP A 117 -2.79 -18.10 -12.79
C TRP A 117 -4.09 -17.33 -12.53
N LYS A 118 -5.13 -18.01 -12.04
CA LYS A 118 -6.40 -17.37 -11.67
C LYS A 118 -6.21 -16.35 -10.55
N LEU A 119 -5.44 -16.70 -9.51
CA LEU A 119 -5.15 -15.81 -8.40
C LEU A 119 -4.37 -14.57 -8.85
N LEU A 120 -3.35 -14.77 -9.70
CA LEU A 120 -2.57 -13.70 -10.29
C LEU A 120 -3.44 -12.76 -11.12
N SER A 121 -4.26 -13.31 -12.03
CA SER A 121 -5.19 -12.54 -12.85
C SER A 121 -6.11 -11.67 -11.99
N ARG A 122 -6.74 -12.27 -10.96
CA ARG A 122 -7.61 -11.54 -10.04
C ARG A 122 -6.87 -10.42 -9.31
N SER A 123 -5.63 -10.67 -8.88
CA SER A 123 -4.80 -9.66 -8.22
C SER A 123 -4.49 -8.48 -9.14
N ILE A 124 -4.14 -8.76 -10.40
CA ILE A 124 -3.91 -7.75 -11.44
C ILE A 124 -5.17 -6.91 -11.66
N ASP A 125 -6.34 -7.55 -11.80
CA ASP A 125 -7.62 -6.84 -12.02
C ASP A 125 -7.94 -5.88 -10.86
N VAL A 126 -7.71 -6.31 -9.62
CA VAL A 126 -7.89 -5.47 -8.43
C VAL A 126 -6.94 -4.27 -8.45
N LEU A 127 -5.66 -4.50 -8.78
CA LEU A 127 -4.67 -3.42 -8.85
C LEU A 127 -4.99 -2.42 -9.96
N LEU A 128 -5.40 -2.89 -11.14
CA LEU A 128 -5.86 -2.04 -12.24
C LEU A 128 -7.07 -1.20 -11.83
N GLY A 129 -8.05 -1.79 -11.13
CA GLY A 129 -9.20 -1.06 -10.61
C GLY A 129 -8.81 0.03 -9.60
N ARG A 130 -7.84 -0.23 -8.73
CA ARG A 130 -7.32 0.77 -7.78
C ARG A 130 -6.56 1.89 -8.50
N LEU A 131 -5.78 1.54 -9.53
CA LEU A 131 -5.05 2.51 -10.34
C LEU A 131 -5.99 3.42 -11.12
N ALA A 132 -7.04 2.87 -11.73
CA ALA A 132 -8.06 3.64 -12.45
C ALA A 132 -8.75 4.66 -11.53
N LYS A 133 -9.18 4.23 -10.33
CA LYS A 133 -9.77 5.12 -9.32
C LYS A 133 -8.80 6.22 -8.86
N SER A 134 -7.53 5.87 -8.65
CA SER A 134 -6.50 6.85 -8.30
C SER A 134 -6.32 7.89 -9.41
N SER A 135 -6.31 7.44 -10.68
CA SER A 135 -6.21 8.33 -11.84
C SER A 135 -7.41 9.28 -11.95
N GLU A 136 -8.63 8.78 -11.75
CA GLU A 136 -9.85 9.60 -11.73
C GLU A 136 -9.80 10.65 -10.63
N TYR A 137 -9.42 10.26 -9.41
CA TYR A 137 -9.25 11.18 -8.29
C TYR A 137 -8.25 12.30 -8.59
N VAL A 138 -7.10 11.96 -9.19
CA VAL A 138 -6.10 12.96 -9.60
C VAL A 138 -6.67 13.90 -10.66
N GLN A 139 -7.39 13.38 -11.66
CA GLN A 139 -8.04 14.22 -12.68
C GLN A 139 -9.08 15.16 -12.08
N ASP A 140 -9.87 14.70 -11.11
CA ASP A 140 -10.87 15.55 -10.45
C ASP A 140 -10.22 16.64 -9.59
N CYS A 141 -9.12 16.33 -8.88
CA CYS A 141 -8.33 17.37 -8.21
C CYS A 141 -7.80 18.42 -9.19
N ILE A 142 -7.36 18.01 -10.39
CA ILE A 142 -6.89 18.95 -11.42
C ILE A 142 -8.05 19.83 -11.92
N LYS A 143 -9.22 19.24 -12.20
CA LYS A 143 -10.43 19.98 -12.63
C LYS A 143 -10.86 21.00 -11.58
N GLN A 144 -10.90 20.60 -10.30
CA GLN A 144 -11.23 21.50 -9.19
C GLN A 144 -10.24 22.65 -9.08
N ARG A 145 -8.94 22.40 -9.29
CA ARG A 145 -7.92 23.46 -9.32
C ARG A 145 -8.07 24.41 -10.51
N HIS A 146 -8.58 23.93 -11.65
CA HIS A 146 -8.86 24.75 -12.84
C HIS A 146 -10.23 25.44 -12.80
N GLN A 147 -11.02 25.26 -11.74
CA GLN A 147 -12.17 26.09 -11.41
C GLN A 147 -11.83 27.04 -10.25
N PRO A 148 -11.08 28.14 -10.49
CA PRO A 148 -10.97 29.19 -9.50
C PRO A 148 -12.35 29.88 -9.42
N TRP A 149 -13.12 29.55 -8.38
CA TRP A 149 -14.21 30.40 -7.87
C TRP A 149 -15.37 30.71 -8.83
N GLN A 150 -15.93 29.73 -9.56
CA GLN A 150 -17.23 29.95 -10.19
C GLN A 150 -18.38 29.80 -9.20
N LYS A 151 -18.71 30.96 -8.62
CA LYS A 151 -20.00 31.44 -8.09
C LYS A 151 -20.54 30.87 -6.78
N SER A 152 -20.40 31.70 -5.74
CA SER A 152 -21.49 31.98 -4.80
C SER A 152 -22.06 33.38 -5.10
N ASP A 153 -22.60 33.56 -6.31
CA ASP A 153 -23.55 34.65 -6.57
C ASP A 153 -24.93 34.19 -6.05
N ALA A 154 -25.08 34.11 -4.73
CA ALA A 154 -26.33 33.74 -4.06
C ALA A 154 -26.45 34.45 -2.71
N TYR A 155 -26.35 35.78 -2.72
CA TYR A 155 -26.93 36.67 -1.71
C TYR A 155 -27.43 37.92 -2.43
N ASN A 156 -28.53 37.76 -3.16
CA ASN A 156 -29.50 38.83 -3.43
C ASN A 156 -30.86 38.25 -3.05
N ASP A 157 -31.72 39.09 -2.49
CA ASP A 157 -32.99 38.80 -1.83
C ASP A 157 -32.89 38.26 -0.40
N MET A 158 -32.69 39.18 0.56
CA MET A 158 -33.64 39.44 1.65
C MET A 158 -33.10 40.58 2.50
N ASP A 159 -33.41 41.82 2.12
CA ASP A 159 -33.48 42.97 3.04
C ASP A 159 -34.51 43.95 2.45
N ASN A 160 -35.77 43.51 2.47
CA ASN A 160 -36.94 44.36 2.39
C ASN A 160 -37.71 44.17 3.70
N GLU A 161 -38.24 45.26 4.23
CA GLU A 161 -39.12 45.36 5.40
C GLU A 161 -38.46 45.34 6.79
N ALA A 162 -38.21 46.53 7.35
CA ALA A 162 -38.89 47.02 8.56
C ALA A 162 -38.11 48.20 9.19
N ILE A 163 -38.56 49.43 8.93
CA ILE A 163 -38.46 50.50 9.94
C ILE A 163 -39.82 51.20 9.96
N GLU A 164 -40.69 50.68 10.82
CA GLU A 164 -41.81 51.41 11.40
C GLU A 164 -41.28 52.45 12.38
N GLY A 165 -41.93 53.62 12.39
CA GLY A 165 -41.96 54.53 13.54
C GLY A 165 -40.86 55.59 13.58
N GLU A 166 -41.24 56.85 13.39
CA GLU A 166 -41.52 57.71 14.55
C GLU A 166 -42.15 59.04 14.09
N ASP A 167 -43.30 59.32 14.71
CA ASP A 167 -43.94 60.63 14.79
C ASP A 167 -42.94 61.71 15.19
N LEU A 168 -42.93 62.84 14.47
CA LEU A 168 -42.80 64.15 15.12
C LEU A 168 -43.59 65.21 14.33
N ASN A 169 -44.55 65.78 15.05
CA ASN A 169 -45.21 67.05 14.81
C ASN A 169 -44.21 68.16 14.51
N GLU A 170 -44.66 69.16 13.75
CA GLU A 170 -44.65 70.61 14.10
C GLU A 170 -45.05 71.38 12.83
N GLU A 171 -46.23 71.98 12.86
CA GLU A 171 -46.44 73.44 12.99
C GLU A 171 -46.49 74.10 11.60
N ASP A 172 -47.69 74.53 11.20
CA ASP A 172 -48.04 75.96 11.07
C ASP A 172 -47.77 76.39 9.61
N GLU A 173 -48.56 77.19 8.89
CA GLU A 173 -49.38 78.33 9.24
C GLU A 173 -50.21 78.65 7.96
N ASP A 174 -51.45 79.13 8.17
CA ASP A 174 -52.15 80.22 7.45
C ASP A 174 -52.43 80.13 5.93
N ALA A 175 -53.71 80.07 5.55
CA ALA A 175 -54.56 81.19 5.07
C ALA A 175 -54.47 81.31 3.52
N GLU A 176 -55.48 81.61 2.70
CA GLU A 176 -56.75 82.35 2.73
C GLU A 176 -57.73 81.63 1.74
N GLU A 177 -59.05 81.57 1.97
CA GLU A 177 -60.06 82.55 1.47
C GLU A 177 -59.95 82.78 -0.08
N VAL A 178 -60.91 82.57 -0.99
CA VAL A 178 -62.32 82.96 -1.09
C VAL A 178 -62.92 82.32 -2.37
N SER A 179 -64.17 81.85 -2.35
CA SER A 179 -65.17 82.13 -3.40
C SER A 179 -66.55 81.60 -3.02
N GLN A 180 -67.42 82.53 -2.61
CA GLN A 180 -68.86 82.42 -2.80
C GLN A 180 -69.22 83.23 -4.04
N ASP A 181 -70.00 82.58 -4.92
CA ASP A 181 -70.97 83.08 -5.91
C ASP A 181 -70.61 84.25 -6.86
#